data_AF-A0A2N1XE65-F1
#
_entry.id   AF-A0A2N1XE65-F1
#
_cell.length_a   1.000
_cell.length_b   1.000
_cell.length_c   1.000
_cell.angle_alpha   90.00
_cell.angle_beta   90.00
_cell.angle_gamma   90.00
#
_symmetry.space_group_name_H-M   'P 1'
#
loop_
_entity.id
_entity.type
_entity.pdbx_description
1 polymer ?
#
loop_
_entity_poly.entity_id
_entity_poly.type
_entity_poly.pdbx_seq_one_letter_code
_entity_poly.pdbx_strand_id
1 'polypeptide(L)' 'LGMSVDRASLRVRASSAGRYVSVSIHFEAQSRADYDAAHSTLRAHPGVKWTL' A
#
# COMPACT_ATOMS: atom_id res chain seq x y z
N LEU A 1 1.28 15.71 -4.57
CA LEU A 1 1.24 14.34 -5.10
C LEU A 1 -0.15 14.12 -5.68
N GLY A 2 -0.27 14.11 -7.01
CA GLY A 2 -1.55 13.96 -7.71
C GLY A 2 -1.94 12.49 -7.84
N MET A 3 -2.14 11.81 -6.71
CA MET A 3 -2.48 10.39 -6.67
C MET A 3 -3.93 10.22 -6.23
N SER A 4 -4.70 9.46 -7.00
CA SER A 4 -6.08 9.10 -6.67
C SER A 4 -6.11 7.68 -6.13
N VAL A 5 -6.54 7.52 -4.88
CA VAL A 5 -6.66 6.21 -4.25
C VAL A 5 -8.07 5.67 -4.45
N ASP A 6 -8.18 4.48 -5.04
CA ASP A 6 -9.47 3.78 -5.12
C ASP A 6 -9.76 3.12 -3.77
N ARG A 7 -10.56 3.79 -2.95
CA ARG A 7 -10.97 3.26 -1.63
C ARG A 7 -11.85 2.01 -1.74
N ALA A 8 -12.53 1.77 -2.86
CA ALA A 8 -13.34 0.57 -3.04
C ALA A 8 -12.46 -0.68 -3.25
N SER A 9 -11.24 -0.49 -3.76
CA SER A 9 -10.26 -1.58 -3.92
C SER A 9 -9.58 -2.01 -2.62
N LEU A 10 -9.81 -1.31 -1.50
CA LEU A 10 -9.14 -1.60 -0.24
C LEU A 10 -9.55 -2.98 0.27
N ARG A 11 -8.60 -3.91 0.24
CA ARG A 11 -8.78 -5.27 0.75
C ARG A 11 -7.83 -5.52 1.91
N VAL A 12 -8.39 -5.86 3.06
CA VAL A 12 -7.64 -6.23 4.24
C VAL A 12 -7.90 -7.69 4.55
N ARG A 13 -6.84 -8.49 4.63
CA ARG A 13 -6.90 -9.90 5.02
C ARG A 13 -6.10 -10.10 6.28
N ALA A 14 -6.73 -10.62 7.32
CA ALA A 14 -6.02 -11.07 8.51
C ALA A 14 -5.10 -12.25 8.15
N SER A 15 -3.86 -12.22 8.64
CA SER A 15 -2.98 -13.38 8.59
C SER A 15 -3.56 -14.50 9.45
N SER A 16 -3.37 -15.76 9.02
CA SER A 16 -3.78 -16.95 9.76
C SER A 16 -3.20 -17.04 11.17
N ALA A 17 -2.05 -16.42 11.42
CA ALA A 17 -1.39 -16.39 12.73
C ALA A 17 -1.80 -15.18 13.60
N GLY A 18 -2.68 -14.29 13.13
CA GLY A 18 -3.20 -13.13 13.89
C GLY A 18 -2.19 -12.02 14.21
N ARG A 19 -0.92 -12.16 13.81
CA ARG A 19 0.15 -11.17 14.09
C ARG A 19 0.31 -10.10 13.01
N TYR A 20 -0.22 -10.36 11.81
CA TYR A 20 -0.06 -9.48 10.65
C TYR A 20 -1.36 -9.35 9.87
N VAL A 21 -1.47 -8.28 9.10
CA VAL A 21 -2.53 -8.09 8.11
C VAL A 21 -1.90 -7.89 6.75
N SER A 22 -2.50 -8.48 5.72
CA SER A 22 -2.19 -8.17 4.33
C SER A 22 -3.17 -7.10 3.87
N VAL A 23 -2.65 -5.95 3.46
CA VAL A 23 -3.42 -4.85 2.91
C VAL A 23 -3.10 -4.74 1.43
N SER A 24 -4.14 -4.75 0.59
CA SER A 24 -4.05 -4.51 -0.85
C SER A 24 -4.88 -3.27 -1.18
N ILE A 25 -4.30 -2.34 -1.92
CA ILE A 25 -4.94 -1.10 -2.33
C ILE A 25 -4.49 -0.74 -3.74
N HIS A 26 -5.41 -0.27 -4.55
CA HIS A 26 -5.11 0.27 -5.87
C HIS A 26 -5.13 1.80 -5.81
N PHE A 27 -4.18 2.41 -6.50
CA PHE A 27 -4.12 3.85 -6.66
C PHE A 27 -3.64 4.17 -8.07
N GLU A 28 -4.14 5.26 -8.62
CA GLU A 28 -3.68 5.81 -9.88
C GLU A 28 -2.50 6.74 -9.63
N ALA A 29 -1.36 6.41 -10.23
CA ALA A 29 -0.19 7.25 -10.28
C ALA A 29 -0.10 7.91 -11.66
N GLN A 30 0.01 9.24 -11.69
CA GLN A 30 0.15 10.01 -12.93
C GLN A 30 1.55 9.83 -13.57
N SER A 31 2.53 9.40 -12.77
CA SER A 31 3.90 9.16 -13.22
C SER A 31 4.54 7.99 -12.47
N ARG A 32 5.62 7.43 -13.03
CA ARG A 32 6.43 6.42 -12.34
C ARG A 32 7.06 6.98 -11.05
N ALA A 33 7.44 8.25 -11.04
CA ALA A 33 8.00 8.91 -9.87
C ALA A 33 7.00 8.98 -8.70
N ASP A 34 5.72 9.21 -9.01
CA ASP A 34 4.63 9.16 -8.02
C ASP A 34 4.49 7.75 -7.42
N TYR A 35 4.52 6.71 -8.26
CA TYR A 35 4.50 5.33 -7.78
C TYR A 35 5.69 5.02 -6.87
N ASP A 36 6.91 5.39 -7.27
CA ASP A 36 8.12 5.12 -6.49
C ASP A 36 8.11 5.87 -5.14
N ALA A 37 7.60 7.11 -5.11
CA ALA A 37 7.44 7.89 -3.88
C ALA A 37 6.42 7.26 -2.92
N ALA A 38 5.28 6.80 -3.43
CA ALA A 38 4.28 6.08 -2.65
C ALA A 38 4.84 4.78 -2.09
N HIS A 39 5.49 3.98 -2.93
CA HIS A 39 6.07 2.70 -2.53
C HIS A 39 7.20 2.87 -1.51
N SER A 40 8.07 3.87 -1.67
CA SER A 40 9.13 4.19 -0.72
C SER A 40 8.57 4.61 0.64
N THR A 41 7.53 5.46 0.65
CA THR A 41 6.85 5.89 1.88
C THR A 41 6.22 4.71 2.61
N LEU A 42 5.53 3.82 1.89
CA LEU A 42 4.94 2.61 2.47
C LEU A 42 6.01 1.70 3.07
N ARG A 43 7.14 1.52 2.39
CA ARG A 43 8.25 0.69 2.86
C ARG A 43 8.97 1.28 4.07
N ALA A 44 9.00 2.61 4.19
CA ALA A 44 9.56 3.30 5.35
C ALA A 44 8.64 3.26 6.58
N HIS A 45 7.37 2.88 6.42
CA HIS A 45 6.42 2.87 7.53
C HIS A 45 6.75 1.75 8.53
N PRO A 46 6.88 2.03 9.83
CA PRO A 46 7.35 1.06 10.83
C PRO A 46 6.42 -0.15 11.01
N GLY A 47 5.15 -0.01 10.65
CA GLY A 47 4.16 -1.10 10.63
C GLY A 47 4.21 -2.01 9.41
N VAL A 48 4.95 -1.64 8.36
CA VAL A 48 5.03 -2.40 7.10
C VAL A 48 6.27 -3.28 7.14
N LYS A 49 6.04 -4.58 7.28
CA LYS A 49 7.11 -5.59 7.29
C LYS A 49 7.55 -6.00 5.88
N TRP A 50 6.59 -6.07 4.96
CA TRP A 50 6.80 -6.52 3.58
C TRP A 50 5.89 -5.74 2.63
N THR A 51 6.43 -5.36 1.47
CA THR A 51 5.69 -4.82 0.33
C THR A 51 5.84 -5.79 -0.84
N LEU A 52 4.77 -5.99 -1.61
CA LEU A 52 4.73 -6.86 -2.79
C LEU A 52 4.82 -6.04 -4.07
#